data_AF-A0A7K1UBE3-F1
#
_entry.id   AF-A0A7K1UBE3-F1
#
_cell.length_a   1.000
_cell.length_b   1.000
_cell.length_c   1.000
_cell.angle_alpha   90.00
_cell.angle_beta   90.00
_cell.angle_gamma   90.00
#
_symmetry.space_group_name_H-M   'P 1'
#
loop_
_entity.id
_entity.type
_entity.pdbx_description
1 polymer ?
#
loop_
_entity_poly.entity_id
_entity_poly.type
_entity_poly.pdbx_seq_one_letter_code
_entity_poly.pdbx_strand_id
1 'polypeptide(L)'
;MTNRLPYITSVYFTSLIRSYLKGHKTRREVLAEIGDLIPPSEGTDITQLIIAAATSLNKNFYTEIVNNIQPNTAFPTRDGIIHHLEALIKEEISADDLLEWATWYRVEDDELSAGIFDDLAVEYFCLDFLPAWHEELSADQYLQALQLFRMQLNDPLKEKIALLLIIDKEKQNFLFFLRSYLQQPQSADMLDSYLMKKFGMDRNSFPYMAELKAIAGQPGSLEALLTKAAIV
;
A
#
# COMPACT_ATOMS: atom_id res chain seq x y z
N MET A 1 36.92 25.28 -14.79
CA MET A 1 35.59 24.66 -14.88
C MET A 1 35.05 24.50 -13.46
N THR A 2 34.14 25.38 -13.04
CA THR A 2 33.49 25.30 -11.72
C THR A 2 32.17 24.57 -11.87
N ASN A 3 32.13 23.27 -11.58
CA ASN A 3 30.87 22.59 -11.27
C ASN A 3 30.35 23.18 -9.96
N ARG A 4 29.61 24.29 -10.06
CA ARG A 4 28.81 24.79 -8.96
C ARG A 4 27.68 23.78 -8.80
N LEU A 5 27.74 22.97 -7.75
CA LEU A 5 26.57 22.25 -7.24
C LEU A 5 25.41 23.28 -7.18
N PRO A 6 24.20 22.93 -7.65
CA PRO A 6 23.05 23.81 -7.50
C PRO A 6 22.93 24.27 -6.05
N TYR A 7 22.33 25.43 -5.79
CA TYR A 7 22.18 25.95 -4.43
C TYR A 7 21.29 25.00 -3.61
N ILE A 8 21.92 24.06 -2.89
CA ILE A 8 21.23 23.08 -2.06
C ILE A 8 20.75 23.78 -0.79
N THR A 9 19.46 23.72 -0.52
CA THR A 9 18.80 24.32 0.65
C THR A 9 18.10 23.27 1.51
N SER A 10 17.69 23.64 2.72
CA SER A 10 16.76 22.83 3.52
C SER A 10 15.47 22.47 2.76
N VAL A 11 14.95 23.39 1.93
CA VAL A 11 13.78 23.14 1.07
C VAL A 11 13.98 21.97 0.12
N TYR A 12 15.18 21.82 -0.46
CA TYR A 12 15.52 20.66 -1.29
C TYR A 12 15.38 19.36 -0.51
N PHE A 13 15.99 19.28 0.68
CA PHE A 13 15.95 18.08 1.51
C PHE A 13 14.55 17.78 2.05
N THR A 14 13.79 18.80 2.46
CA THR A 14 12.38 18.66 2.84
C THR A 14 11.56 18.12 1.66
N SER A 15 11.79 18.61 0.44
CA SER A 15 11.12 18.11 -0.76
C SER A 15 11.51 16.67 -1.08
N LEU A 16 12.78 16.32 -0.89
CA LEU A 16 13.28 14.96 -1.12
C LEU A 16 12.64 13.96 -0.14
N ILE A 17 12.58 14.31 1.15
CA ILE A 17 11.91 13.49 2.17
C ILE A 17 10.43 13.32 1.82
N ARG A 18 9.70 14.40 1.51
CA ARG A 18 8.29 14.30 1.12
C ARG A 18 8.09 13.45 -0.14
N SER A 19 9.00 13.55 -1.12
CA SER A 19 8.93 12.77 -2.35
C SER A 19 9.12 11.28 -2.07
N TYR A 20 10.06 10.93 -1.18
CA TYR A 20 10.21 9.55 -0.73
C TYR A 20 8.96 9.06 0.01
N LEU A 21 8.52 9.78 1.04
CA LEU A 21 7.42 9.34 1.90
C LEU A 21 6.08 9.18 1.14
N LYS A 22 5.80 10.05 0.16
CA LYS A 22 4.63 9.91 -0.72
C LYS A 22 4.74 8.82 -1.78
N GLY A 23 5.95 8.30 -1.99
CA GLY A 23 6.28 7.28 -2.97
C GLY A 23 6.65 7.80 -4.36
N HIS A 24 6.85 9.10 -4.54
CA HIS A 24 7.36 9.67 -5.80
C HIS A 24 8.84 9.32 -6.06
N LYS A 25 9.55 8.85 -5.03
CA LYS A 25 10.91 8.35 -5.14
C LYS A 25 11.07 7.09 -4.31
N THR A 26 11.78 6.12 -4.87
CA THR A 26 12.25 4.92 -4.19
C THR A 26 13.50 5.22 -3.37
N ARG A 27 13.85 4.33 -2.44
CA ARG A 27 15.11 4.37 -1.69
C ARG A 27 16.31 4.51 -2.63
N ARG A 28 16.36 3.71 -3.69
CA ARG A 28 17.44 3.70 -4.68
C ARG A 28 17.60 5.06 -5.37
N GLU A 29 16.51 5.68 -5.80
CA GLU A 29 16.54 6.99 -6.47
C GLU A 29 16.98 8.11 -5.54
N VAL A 30 16.53 8.09 -4.29
CA VAL A 30 17.02 9.03 -3.28
C VAL A 30 18.52 8.87 -3.08
N LEU A 31 19.00 7.64 -2.87
CA LEU A 31 20.42 7.37 -2.69
C LEU A 31 21.27 7.79 -3.89
N ALA A 32 20.75 7.65 -5.11
CA ALA A 32 21.42 8.14 -6.31
C ALA A 32 21.56 9.68 -6.34
N GLU A 33 20.61 10.42 -5.77
CA GLU A 33 20.64 11.89 -5.71
C GLU A 33 21.53 12.45 -4.60
N ILE A 34 21.60 11.77 -3.45
CA ILE A 34 22.38 12.24 -2.31
C ILE A 34 23.69 11.46 -2.09
N GLY A 35 24.01 10.47 -2.92
CA GLY A 35 25.14 9.54 -2.74
C GLY A 35 26.49 10.20 -2.46
N ASP A 36 26.79 11.32 -3.10
CA ASP A 36 28.03 12.09 -2.89
C ASP A 36 28.09 12.82 -1.53
N LEU A 37 26.95 12.90 -0.82
CA LEU A 37 26.76 13.62 0.43
C LEU A 37 26.59 12.69 1.64
N ILE A 38 26.40 11.38 1.42
CA ILE A 38 26.11 10.42 2.50
C ILE A 38 27.41 9.82 3.05
N PRO A 39 27.61 9.78 4.37
CA PRO A 39 28.60 8.88 4.96
C PRO A 39 28.17 7.42 4.74
N PRO A 40 29.11 6.46 4.63
CA PRO A 40 28.76 5.04 4.49
C PRO A 40 27.97 4.58 5.72
N SER A 41 26.70 4.26 5.53
CA SER A 41 25.83 3.70 6.56
C SER A 41 24.97 2.62 5.91
N GLU A 42 25.05 1.41 6.46
CA GLU A 42 24.15 0.32 6.14
C GLU A 42 23.03 0.29 7.19
N GLY A 43 21.79 0.05 6.76
CA GLY A 43 20.65 -0.18 7.66
C GLY A 43 20.06 1.06 8.34
N THR A 44 20.36 2.28 7.88
CA THR A 44 19.71 3.51 8.37
C THR A 44 18.48 3.86 7.55
N ASP A 45 17.40 4.29 8.22
CA ASP A 45 16.20 4.85 7.62
C ASP A 45 16.55 5.96 6.63
N ILE A 46 15.92 5.96 5.45
CA ILE A 46 16.32 6.89 4.38
C ILE A 46 16.05 8.35 4.74
N THR A 47 15.04 8.66 5.56
CA THR A 47 14.78 10.04 5.98
C THR A 47 15.88 10.52 6.92
N GLN A 48 16.38 9.65 7.80
CA GLN A 48 17.55 9.94 8.63
C GLN A 48 18.81 10.14 7.78
N LEU A 49 19.00 9.35 6.73
CA LEU A 49 20.12 9.54 5.79
C LEU A 49 20.04 10.90 5.08
N ILE A 50 18.85 11.30 4.63
CA ILE A 50 18.64 12.61 4.02
C ILE A 50 18.93 13.74 5.03
N ILE A 51 18.47 13.61 6.28
CA ILE A 51 18.73 14.60 7.33
C ILE A 51 20.22 14.67 7.68
N ALA A 52 20.92 13.54 7.73
CA ALA A 52 22.36 13.48 7.97
C ALA A 52 23.15 14.17 6.85
N ALA A 53 22.80 13.90 5.59
CA ALA A 53 23.37 14.57 4.43
C ALA A 53 23.10 16.08 4.43
N ALA A 54 21.90 16.51 4.84
CA ALA A 54 21.59 17.94 4.99
C ALA A 54 22.43 18.59 6.10
N THR A 55 22.55 17.91 7.24
CA THR A 55 23.25 18.42 8.43
C THR A 55 24.76 18.51 8.20
N SER A 56 25.33 17.62 7.36
CA SER A 56 26.74 17.69 6.97
C SER A 56 27.06 18.94 6.15
N LEU A 57 26.11 19.43 5.35
CA LEU A 57 26.23 20.68 4.60
C LEU A 57 25.99 21.92 5.46
N ASN A 58 24.95 21.89 6.32
CA ASN A 58 24.64 22.98 7.25
C ASN A 58 23.88 22.46 8.46
N LYS A 59 24.45 22.64 9.66
CA LYS A 59 23.83 22.20 10.92
C LYS A 59 22.44 22.81 11.19
N ASN A 60 22.16 24.00 10.66
CA ASN A 60 20.86 24.65 10.83
C ASN A 60 19.74 23.95 10.02
N PHE A 61 20.10 23.17 8.98
CA PHE A 61 19.11 22.47 8.17
C PHE A 61 18.32 21.43 8.95
N TYR A 62 18.88 20.84 10.01
CA TYR A 62 18.13 19.91 10.86
C TYR A 62 16.83 20.55 11.39
N THR A 63 16.95 21.69 12.06
CA THR A 63 15.82 22.40 12.65
C THR A 63 14.85 22.88 11.58
N GLU A 64 15.36 23.38 10.44
CA GLU A 64 14.53 23.80 9.32
C GLU A 64 13.74 22.64 8.72
N ILE A 65 14.37 21.47 8.52
CA ILE A 65 13.72 20.29 7.94
C ILE A 65 12.64 19.75 8.89
N VAL A 66 12.98 19.55 10.17
CA VAL A 66 12.04 19.02 11.18
C VAL A 66 10.82 19.92 11.33
N ASN A 67 11.01 21.25 11.34
CA ASN A 67 9.90 22.19 11.43
C ASN A 67 8.99 22.21 10.19
N ASN A 68 9.48 21.75 9.04
CA ASN A 68 8.74 21.76 7.77
C ASN A 68 8.15 20.39 7.40
N ILE A 69 8.59 19.29 7.99
CA ILE A 69 7.96 17.98 7.81
C ILE A 69 6.83 17.86 8.84
N GLN A 70 5.60 18.08 8.39
CA GLN A 70 4.44 17.80 9.21
C GLN A 70 4.13 16.29 9.16
N PRO A 71 3.93 15.61 10.31
CA PRO A 71 3.69 14.16 10.37
C PRO A 71 2.53 13.69 9.49
N ASN A 72 1.54 14.54 9.27
CA ASN A 72 0.29 14.25 8.58
C ASN A 72 0.28 14.55 7.07
N THR A 73 1.41 14.92 6.46
CA THR A 73 1.43 15.38 5.05
C THR A 73 2.15 14.43 4.08
N ALA A 74 2.57 13.27 4.57
CA ALA A 74 3.58 12.46 3.90
C ALA A 74 3.21 10.97 3.82
N PHE A 75 1.93 10.62 3.79
CA PHE A 75 1.52 9.21 3.69
C PHE A 75 1.72 8.65 2.27
N PRO A 76 1.90 7.32 2.13
CA PRO A 76 1.84 6.66 0.83
C PRO A 76 0.60 7.07 0.04
N THR A 77 0.78 7.32 -1.24
CA THR A 77 -0.29 7.70 -2.16
C THR A 77 -0.53 6.59 -3.17
N ARG A 78 -1.67 6.61 -3.88
CA ARG A 78 -1.92 5.67 -4.98
C ARG A 78 -0.82 5.71 -6.03
N ASP A 79 -0.42 6.92 -6.45
CA ASP A 79 0.68 7.10 -7.40
C ASP A 79 2.00 6.57 -6.84
N GLY A 80 2.22 6.73 -5.53
CA GLY A 80 3.37 6.16 -4.84
C GLY A 80 3.40 4.63 -4.85
N ILE A 81 2.25 3.99 -4.61
CA ILE A 81 2.10 2.52 -4.67
C ILE A 81 2.36 2.03 -6.08
N ILE A 82 1.76 2.67 -7.09
CA ILE A 82 2.00 2.36 -8.51
C ILE A 82 3.49 2.45 -8.83
N HIS A 83 4.14 3.54 -8.43
CA HIS A 83 5.56 3.76 -8.69
C HIS A 83 6.45 2.69 -8.03
N HIS A 84 6.20 2.35 -6.77
CA HIS A 84 6.99 1.33 -6.06
C HIS A 84 6.72 -0.08 -6.60
N LEU A 85 5.48 -0.42 -6.96
CA LEU A 85 5.19 -1.69 -7.60
C LEU A 85 5.85 -1.81 -8.98
N GLU A 86 5.89 -0.73 -9.77
CA GLU A 86 6.64 -0.70 -11.03
C GLU A 86 8.14 -0.89 -10.83
N ALA A 87 8.72 -0.25 -9.82
CA ALA A 87 10.13 -0.42 -9.47
C ALA A 87 10.43 -1.85 -9.01
N LEU A 88 9.55 -2.44 -8.20
CA LEU A 88 9.65 -3.83 -7.74
C LEU A 88 9.63 -4.82 -8.92
N ILE A 89 8.69 -4.64 -9.85
CA ILE A 89 8.57 -5.51 -11.04
C ILE A 89 9.79 -5.39 -11.96
N LYS A 90 10.47 -4.24 -11.97
CA LYS A 90 11.72 -4.02 -12.69
C LYS A 90 12.96 -4.45 -11.91
N GLU A 91 12.79 -5.05 -10.72
CA GLU A 91 13.87 -5.45 -9.82
C GLU A 91 14.77 -4.28 -9.37
N GLU A 92 14.22 -3.06 -9.36
CA GLU A 92 14.92 -1.85 -8.93
C GLU A 92 14.86 -1.63 -7.41
N ILE A 93 13.88 -2.26 -6.76
CA ILE A 93 13.73 -2.37 -5.30
C ILE A 93 13.33 -3.81 -4.96
N SER A 94 13.57 -4.22 -3.71
CA SER A 94 13.09 -5.49 -3.17
C SER A 94 11.67 -5.40 -2.60
N ALA A 95 11.05 -6.55 -2.30
CA ALA A 95 9.77 -6.59 -1.58
C ALA A 95 9.91 -6.01 -0.16
N ASP A 96 11.07 -6.18 0.46
CA ASP A 96 11.39 -5.62 1.77
C ASP A 96 11.51 -4.09 1.72
N ASP A 97 12.11 -3.54 0.67
CA ASP A 97 12.15 -2.08 0.45
C ASP A 97 10.74 -1.50 0.27
N LEU A 98 9.87 -2.21 -0.47
CA LEU A 98 8.47 -1.83 -0.62
C LEU A 98 7.73 -1.88 0.72
N LEU A 99 7.95 -2.91 1.53
CA LEU A 99 7.36 -3.03 2.86
C LEU A 99 7.84 -1.92 3.80
N GLU A 100 9.15 -1.69 3.87
CA GLU A 100 9.76 -0.64 4.71
C GLU A 100 9.15 0.73 4.36
N TRP A 101 9.05 1.03 3.07
CA TRP A 101 8.40 2.26 2.61
C TRP A 101 6.91 2.27 2.93
N ALA A 102 6.15 1.23 2.61
CA ALA A 102 4.69 1.24 2.81
C ALA A 102 4.27 1.30 4.29
N THR A 103 5.16 0.94 5.21
CA THR A 103 4.91 0.84 6.66
C THR A 103 5.77 1.81 7.49
N TRP A 104 6.38 2.81 6.85
CA TRP A 104 7.30 3.76 7.52
C TRP A 104 6.64 4.50 8.69
N TYR A 105 5.34 4.77 8.59
CA TYR A 105 4.59 5.48 9.61
C TYR A 105 4.07 4.47 10.65
N ARG A 106 4.36 4.76 11.92
CA ARG A 106 3.81 4.00 13.05
C ARG A 106 2.61 4.76 13.55
N VAL A 107 1.42 4.18 13.37
CA VAL A 107 0.26 4.56 14.18
C VAL A 107 0.52 3.92 15.55
N GLU A 108 0.60 4.72 16.61
CA GLU A 108 0.68 4.17 17.98
C GLU A 108 -0.60 3.33 18.22
N ASP A 109 -0.50 2.23 18.99
CA ASP A 109 -1.55 1.20 19.14
C ASP A 109 -2.92 1.76 19.62
N ASP A 110 -2.97 3.02 20.06
CA ASP A 110 -4.13 3.74 20.57
C ASP A 110 -4.69 4.83 19.62
N GLU A 111 -4.05 5.11 18.49
CA GLU A 111 -4.58 6.01 17.46
C GLU A 111 -5.33 5.23 16.38
N LEU A 112 -6.56 5.67 16.07
CA LEU A 112 -7.29 5.14 14.92
C LEU A 112 -6.57 5.60 13.65
N SER A 113 -6.08 4.67 12.84
CA SER A 113 -5.56 4.95 11.49
C SER A 113 -6.63 5.49 10.53
N ALA A 114 -7.90 5.38 10.91
CA ALA A 114 -9.04 5.77 10.11
C ALA A 114 -8.98 7.26 9.73
N GLY A 115 -8.81 7.52 8.43
CA GLY A 115 -8.81 8.86 7.86
C GLY A 115 -7.42 9.50 7.73
N ILE A 116 -6.35 8.73 7.95
CA ILE A 116 -4.97 9.15 7.66
C ILE A 116 -4.72 9.13 6.15
N PHE A 117 -5.28 8.14 5.46
CA PHE A 117 -5.18 7.99 4.01
C PHE A 117 -6.38 8.59 3.32
N ASP A 118 -6.12 9.29 2.21
CA ASP A 118 -7.17 9.77 1.30
C ASP A 118 -7.81 8.61 0.50
N ASP A 119 -7.17 7.44 0.48
CA ASP A 119 -7.53 6.29 -0.35
C ASP A 119 -7.54 5.00 0.48
N LEU A 120 -8.74 4.43 0.68
CA LEU A 120 -8.93 3.22 1.50
C LEU A 120 -8.23 1.99 0.92
N ALA A 121 -8.06 1.89 -0.40
CA ALA A 121 -7.32 0.76 -0.99
C ALA A 121 -5.82 0.88 -0.72
N VAL A 122 -5.29 2.11 -0.73
CA VAL A 122 -3.90 2.39 -0.32
C VAL A 122 -3.72 2.10 1.16
N GLU A 123 -4.64 2.57 2.01
CA GLU A 123 -4.64 2.28 3.45
C GLU A 123 -4.58 0.78 3.72
N TYR A 124 -5.53 0.03 3.13
CA TYR A 124 -5.60 -1.43 3.27
C TYR A 124 -4.33 -2.11 2.76
N PHE A 125 -3.80 -1.67 1.62
CA PHE A 125 -2.60 -2.27 1.06
C PHE A 125 -1.39 -2.09 1.98
N CYS A 126 -1.20 -0.88 2.50
CA CYS A 126 -0.07 -0.53 3.36
C CYS A 126 -0.18 -1.11 4.78
N LEU A 127 -1.38 -1.07 5.38
CA LEU A 127 -1.57 -1.44 6.80
C LEU A 127 -1.88 -2.91 7.02
N ASP A 128 -2.63 -3.54 6.12
CA ASP A 128 -3.15 -4.89 6.34
C ASP A 128 -2.55 -5.90 5.35
N PHE A 129 -2.60 -5.60 4.05
CA PHE A 129 -2.28 -6.57 3.02
C PHE A 129 -0.78 -6.86 2.93
N LEU A 130 0.04 -5.83 2.70
CA LEU A 130 1.47 -6.02 2.49
C LEU A 130 2.18 -6.57 3.75
N PRO A 131 1.92 -6.07 4.97
CA PRO A 131 2.53 -6.65 6.17
C PRO A 131 2.19 -8.12 6.38
N ALA A 132 0.96 -8.52 6.05
CA ALA A 132 0.51 -9.90 6.23
C ALA A 132 1.03 -10.87 5.15
N TRP A 133 1.26 -10.39 3.92
CA TRP A 133 1.43 -11.29 2.77
C TRP A 133 2.72 -11.09 1.96
N HIS A 134 3.53 -10.06 2.20
CA HIS A 134 4.70 -9.76 1.33
C HIS A 134 5.65 -10.95 1.09
N GLU A 135 5.91 -11.79 2.10
CA GLU A 135 6.76 -12.97 1.95
C GLU A 135 6.15 -14.07 1.06
N GLU A 136 4.81 -14.13 0.98
CA GLU A 136 4.06 -15.14 0.21
C GLU A 136 3.72 -14.68 -1.21
N LEU A 137 3.91 -13.40 -1.52
CA LEU A 137 3.56 -12.82 -2.82
C LEU A 137 4.57 -13.16 -3.91
N SER A 138 4.08 -13.73 -5.00
CA SER A 138 4.83 -13.92 -6.25
C SER A 138 4.87 -12.64 -7.09
N ALA A 139 5.81 -12.58 -8.05
CA ALA A 139 5.92 -11.48 -9.01
C ALA A 139 4.61 -11.23 -9.78
N ASP A 140 3.90 -12.29 -10.18
CA ASP A 140 2.61 -12.19 -10.88
C ASP A 140 1.53 -11.55 -10.00
N GLN A 141 1.58 -11.80 -8.69
CA GLN A 141 0.63 -11.22 -7.73
C GLN A 141 0.92 -9.74 -7.48
N TYR A 142 2.20 -9.33 -7.44
CA TYR A 142 2.56 -7.91 -7.44
C TYR A 142 2.14 -7.19 -8.72
N LEU A 143 2.26 -7.86 -9.88
CA LEU A 143 1.76 -7.33 -11.15
C LEU A 143 0.24 -7.15 -11.15
N GLN A 144 -0.51 -8.10 -10.58
CA GLN A 144 -1.96 -7.96 -10.41
C GLN A 144 -2.31 -6.79 -9.50
N ALA A 145 -1.62 -6.62 -8.36
CA ALA A 145 -1.81 -5.47 -7.49
C ALA A 145 -1.57 -4.15 -8.24
N LEU A 146 -0.50 -4.07 -9.04
CA LEU A 146 -0.22 -2.90 -9.88
C LEU A 146 -1.37 -2.60 -10.86
N GLN A 147 -1.92 -3.63 -11.49
CA GLN A 147 -3.03 -3.47 -12.43
C GLN A 147 -4.28 -2.93 -11.71
N LEU A 148 -4.63 -3.46 -10.54
CA LEU A 148 -5.75 -2.98 -9.73
C LEU A 148 -5.59 -1.50 -9.37
N PHE A 149 -4.41 -1.09 -8.89
CA PHE A 149 -4.18 0.31 -8.51
C PHE A 149 -4.30 1.28 -9.70
N ARG A 150 -3.89 0.85 -10.91
CA ARG A 150 -4.01 1.63 -12.14
C ARG A 150 -5.44 1.74 -12.67
N MET A 151 -6.29 0.74 -12.41
CA MET A 151 -7.66 0.71 -12.93
C MET A 151 -8.59 1.75 -12.29
N GLN A 152 -8.28 2.21 -11.06
CA GLN A 152 -9.05 3.23 -10.33
C GLN A 152 -10.56 2.95 -10.37
N LEU A 153 -11.00 1.91 -9.66
CA LEU A 153 -12.37 1.39 -9.76
C LEU A 153 -13.43 2.34 -9.22
N ASN A 154 -13.01 3.45 -8.59
CA ASN A 154 -13.85 4.42 -7.90
C ASN A 154 -14.74 3.78 -6.81
N ASP A 155 -14.42 2.56 -6.40
CA ASP A 155 -15.11 1.77 -5.37
C ASP A 155 -14.06 1.09 -4.49
N PRO A 156 -13.69 1.73 -3.37
CA PRO A 156 -12.59 1.24 -2.54
C PRO A 156 -12.86 -0.13 -1.91
N LEU A 157 -14.13 -0.50 -1.70
CA LEU A 157 -14.49 -1.81 -1.16
C LEU A 157 -14.26 -2.92 -2.20
N LYS A 158 -14.51 -2.65 -3.49
CA LYS A 158 -14.17 -3.59 -4.55
C LYS A 158 -12.67 -3.77 -4.70
N GLU A 159 -11.91 -2.69 -4.62
CA GLU A 159 -10.44 -2.78 -4.70
C GLU A 159 -9.86 -3.57 -3.52
N LYS A 160 -10.38 -3.35 -2.30
CA LYS A 160 -10.01 -4.15 -1.12
C LYS A 160 -10.29 -5.64 -1.31
N ILE A 161 -11.47 -5.98 -1.86
CA ILE A 161 -11.81 -7.37 -2.16
C ILE A 161 -10.87 -7.94 -3.23
N ALA A 162 -10.65 -7.20 -4.33
CA ALA A 162 -9.79 -7.62 -5.42
C ALA A 162 -8.35 -7.90 -4.95
N LEU A 163 -7.79 -7.01 -4.12
CA LEU A 163 -6.48 -7.19 -3.50
C LEU A 163 -6.41 -8.48 -2.69
N LEU A 164 -7.37 -8.75 -1.80
CA LEU A 164 -7.38 -9.99 -1.02
C LEU A 164 -7.46 -11.24 -1.91
N LEU A 165 -8.21 -11.16 -3.02
CA LEU A 165 -8.40 -12.29 -3.94
C LEU A 165 -7.20 -12.57 -4.85
N ILE A 166 -6.16 -11.73 -4.83
CA ILE A 166 -4.85 -12.06 -5.42
C ILE A 166 -4.21 -13.24 -4.68
N ILE A 167 -4.48 -13.40 -3.38
CA ILE A 167 -3.97 -14.50 -2.58
C ILE A 167 -4.80 -15.75 -2.85
N ASP A 168 -4.20 -16.76 -3.48
CA ASP A 168 -4.90 -18.00 -3.87
C ASP A 168 -5.58 -18.70 -2.68
N LYS A 169 -4.91 -18.73 -1.53
CA LYS A 169 -5.44 -19.29 -0.28
C LYS A 169 -6.70 -18.54 0.19
N GLU A 170 -6.67 -17.21 0.15
CA GLU A 170 -7.82 -16.40 0.55
C GLU A 170 -8.96 -16.50 -0.46
N LYS A 171 -8.65 -16.53 -1.75
CA LYS A 171 -9.62 -16.80 -2.81
C LYS A 171 -10.32 -18.14 -2.62
N GLN A 172 -9.58 -19.19 -2.30
CA GLN A 172 -10.15 -20.52 -2.00
C GLN A 172 -10.99 -20.52 -0.72
N ASN A 173 -10.50 -19.89 0.35
CA ASN A 173 -11.23 -19.75 1.61
C ASN A 173 -12.55 -19.01 1.42
N PHE A 174 -12.53 -17.93 0.64
CA PHE A 174 -13.72 -17.14 0.34
C PHE A 174 -14.70 -17.92 -0.53
N LEU A 175 -14.22 -18.62 -1.56
CA LEU A 175 -15.04 -19.50 -2.38
C LEU A 175 -15.73 -20.58 -1.53
N PHE A 176 -14.99 -21.25 -0.65
CA PHE A 176 -15.53 -22.28 0.23
C PHE A 176 -16.60 -21.72 1.17
N PHE A 177 -16.33 -20.55 1.76
CA PHE A 177 -17.29 -19.86 2.62
C PHE A 177 -18.58 -19.51 1.85
N LEU A 178 -18.47 -18.88 0.68
CA LEU A 178 -19.64 -18.50 -0.12
C LEU A 178 -20.43 -19.73 -0.60
N ARG A 179 -19.77 -20.83 -0.99
CA ARG A 179 -20.46 -22.09 -1.33
C ARG A 179 -21.26 -22.62 -0.14
N SER A 180 -20.66 -22.62 1.05
CA SER A 180 -21.32 -23.08 2.28
C SER A 180 -22.53 -22.20 2.61
N TYR A 181 -22.36 -20.88 2.52
CA TYR A 181 -23.43 -19.89 2.74
C TYR A 181 -24.59 -20.03 1.75
N LEU A 182 -24.33 -20.34 0.48
CA LEU A 182 -25.38 -20.53 -0.53
C LEU A 182 -26.11 -21.87 -0.40
N GLN A 183 -25.42 -22.94 0.02
CA GLN A 183 -26.01 -24.28 0.18
C GLN A 183 -26.86 -24.40 1.44
N GLN A 184 -26.43 -23.76 2.51
CA GLN A 184 -27.17 -23.62 3.74
C GLN A 184 -27.16 -22.13 4.06
N PRO A 185 -28.24 -21.38 3.75
CA PRO A 185 -28.37 -19.99 4.17
C PRO A 185 -28.45 -19.94 5.70
N GLN A 186 -27.31 -20.15 6.36
CA GLN A 186 -27.10 -19.81 7.76
C GLN A 186 -27.28 -18.30 7.87
N SER A 187 -27.70 -17.85 9.05
CA SER A 187 -28.21 -16.49 9.23
C SER A 187 -27.28 -15.47 8.59
N ALA A 188 -27.87 -14.52 7.87
CA ALA A 188 -27.53 -13.10 7.93
C ALA A 188 -26.23 -12.74 8.69
N ASP A 189 -26.19 -13.07 9.98
CA ASP A 189 -25.14 -12.73 10.93
C ASP A 189 -23.81 -13.44 10.66
N MET A 190 -23.82 -14.65 10.09
CA MET A 190 -22.60 -15.37 9.74
C MET A 190 -21.88 -14.72 8.55
N LEU A 191 -22.65 -14.24 7.56
CA LEU A 191 -22.11 -13.46 6.45
C LEU A 191 -21.54 -12.13 6.96
N ASP A 192 -22.29 -11.41 7.78
CA ASP A 192 -21.80 -10.17 8.40
C ASP A 192 -20.52 -10.41 9.20
N SER A 193 -20.48 -11.46 10.03
CA SER A 193 -19.30 -11.80 10.84
C SER A 193 -18.08 -12.09 9.97
N TYR A 194 -18.25 -12.84 8.87
CA TYR A 194 -17.16 -13.15 7.96
C TYR A 194 -16.66 -11.89 7.24
N LEU A 195 -17.57 -11.10 6.68
CA LEU A 195 -17.23 -9.89 5.94
C LEU A 195 -16.60 -8.83 6.85
N MET A 196 -17.08 -8.70 8.08
CA MET A 196 -16.49 -7.80 9.08
C MET A 196 -15.07 -8.27 9.44
N LYS A 197 -14.86 -9.57 9.64
CA LYS A 197 -13.54 -10.11 9.97
C LYS A 197 -12.53 -9.96 8.81
N LYS A 198 -12.96 -10.19 7.56
CA LYS A 198 -12.05 -10.21 6.41
C LYS A 198 -11.88 -8.87 5.73
N PHE A 199 -12.93 -8.06 5.71
CA PHE A 199 -12.97 -6.82 4.96
C PHE A 199 -13.38 -5.61 5.79
N GLY A 200 -13.79 -5.78 7.05
CA GLY A 200 -14.26 -4.68 7.90
C GLY A 200 -15.61 -4.11 7.44
N MET A 201 -16.43 -4.89 6.74
CA MET A 201 -17.72 -4.44 6.21
C MET A 201 -18.85 -5.43 6.51
N ASP A 202 -20.08 -4.95 6.56
CA ASP A 202 -21.27 -5.79 6.67
C ASP A 202 -21.80 -6.18 5.28
N ARG A 203 -22.83 -7.04 5.24
CA ARG A 203 -23.46 -7.42 3.97
C ARG A 203 -24.14 -6.26 3.26
N ASN A 204 -24.57 -5.21 3.96
CA ASN A 204 -25.23 -4.07 3.32
C ASN A 204 -24.24 -3.24 2.50
N SER A 205 -22.98 -3.26 2.92
CA SER A 205 -21.87 -2.58 2.28
C SER A 205 -21.15 -3.46 1.25
N PHE A 206 -21.39 -4.78 1.23
CA PHE A 206 -20.72 -5.70 0.33
C PHE A 206 -21.13 -5.50 -1.15
N PRO A 207 -20.20 -5.09 -2.04
CA PRO A 207 -20.55 -4.63 -3.39
C PRO A 207 -21.14 -5.70 -4.31
N TYR A 208 -20.91 -6.98 -4.02
CA TYR A 208 -21.35 -8.11 -4.84
C TYR A 208 -22.57 -8.85 -4.27
N MET A 209 -23.31 -8.26 -3.31
CA MET A 209 -24.48 -8.92 -2.72
C MET A 209 -25.59 -9.22 -3.73
N ALA A 210 -25.81 -8.33 -4.70
CA ALA A 210 -26.84 -8.51 -5.71
C ALA A 210 -26.52 -9.73 -6.59
N GLU A 211 -25.28 -9.81 -7.07
CA GLU A 211 -24.79 -10.97 -7.82
C GLU A 211 -24.80 -12.24 -6.98
N LEU A 212 -24.38 -12.18 -5.71
CA LEU A 212 -24.37 -13.35 -4.83
C LEU A 212 -25.78 -13.91 -4.61
N LYS A 213 -26.79 -13.05 -4.43
CA LYS A 213 -28.20 -13.45 -4.31
C LYS A 213 -28.73 -14.06 -5.62
N ALA A 214 -28.32 -13.53 -6.77
CA ALA A 214 -28.73 -14.06 -8.07
C ALA A 214 -28.16 -15.46 -8.36
N ILE A 215 -27.03 -15.82 -7.73
CA ILE A 215 -26.35 -17.11 -7.88
C ILE A 215 -26.95 -18.21 -6.99
N ALA A 216 -27.87 -17.88 -6.08
CA ALA A 216 -28.58 -18.84 -5.23
C ALA A 216 -29.39 -19.84 -6.08
N GLY A 217 -28.77 -20.96 -6.44
CA GLY A 217 -29.32 -22.00 -7.34
C GLY A 217 -28.41 -22.39 -8.52
N GLN A 218 -27.30 -21.68 -8.75
CA GLN A 218 -26.35 -21.96 -9.84
C GLN A 218 -24.89 -21.97 -9.33
N PRO A 219 -24.47 -23.02 -8.60
CA PRO A 219 -23.17 -23.04 -7.92
C PRO A 219 -21.95 -22.84 -8.83
N GLY A 220 -22.02 -23.21 -10.12
CA GLY A 220 -20.93 -22.99 -11.09
C GLY A 220 -20.76 -21.54 -11.58
N SER A 221 -21.67 -20.64 -11.19
CA SER A 221 -21.58 -19.20 -11.49
C SER A 221 -20.80 -18.42 -10.40
N LEU A 222 -20.44 -19.09 -9.30
CA LEU A 222 -19.74 -18.47 -8.18
C LEU A 222 -18.26 -18.20 -8.48
N GLU A 223 -17.60 -19.13 -9.17
CA GLU A 223 -16.22 -18.98 -9.61
C GLU A 223 -16.11 -17.86 -10.63
N ALA A 224 -17.13 -17.70 -11.49
CA ALA A 224 -17.21 -16.58 -12.42
C ALA A 224 -17.37 -15.25 -11.68
N LEU A 225 -18.16 -15.19 -10.60
CA LEU A 225 -18.28 -14.00 -9.76
C LEU A 225 -16.95 -13.65 -9.08
N LEU A 226 -16.20 -14.63 -8.57
CA LEU A 226 -14.89 -14.37 -7.97
C LEU A 226 -13.83 -13.98 -8.98
N THR A 227 -13.89 -14.58 -10.18
CA THR A 227 -13.00 -14.20 -11.29
C THR A 227 -13.29 -12.78 -11.73
N LYS A 228 -14.58 -12.40 -11.81
CA LYS A 228 -14.98 -11.01 -11.97
C LYS A 228 -14.36 -10.20 -10.84
N ALA A 229 -14.68 -10.46 -9.57
CA ALA A 229 -14.22 -9.75 -8.37
C ALA A 229 -12.69 -9.54 -8.27
N ALA A 230 -11.88 -10.46 -8.82
CA ALA A 230 -10.42 -10.38 -8.83
C ALA A 230 -9.83 -9.60 -10.02
N ILE A 231 -10.61 -9.37 -11.08
CA ILE A 231 -10.22 -8.66 -12.30
C ILE A 231 -10.90 -7.27 -12.37
N VAL A 232 -11.92 -7.02 -11.52
CA VAL A 232 -12.78 -5.81 -11.58
C VAL A 232 -11.96 -4.57 -11.48
#